data_AF-A0A0B8QXP9-F1
#
_entry.id   AF-A0A0B8QXP9-F1
#
_cell.length_a   1.000
_cell.length_b   1.000
_cell.length_c   1.000
_cell.angle_alpha   90.00
_cell.angle_beta   90.00
_cell.angle_gamma   90.00
#
_symmetry.space_group_name_H-M   'P 1'
#
loop_
_entity.id
_entity.type
_entity.pdbx_description
1 polymer ?
#
loop_
_entity_poly.entity_id
_entity_poly.type
_entity_poly.pdbx_seq_one_letter_code
_entity_poly.pdbx_strand_id
1 'polypeptide(L)'
;MDWKKRYGLRTPINTVVRGLNPGRAPFGVRGSFHPGFQELHAHIEEKIGTDKCSVVSFKGVSGESEYNPKVSQTVWTHDEHGLRSHYWVESFNPSIVTPKKCPLETPEDDMVLMANHVVASLSAVLFSKLKDKHTADQEAYRLWSEYCS
;
A
#
# COMPACT_ATOMS: atom_id res chain seq x y z
N MET A 1 1.20 -24.11 -22.78
CA MET A 1 0.14 -23.26 -23.33
C MET A 1 0.07 -22.00 -22.50
N ASP A 2 0.43 -20.85 -23.05
CA ASP A 2 0.35 -19.58 -22.32
C ASP A 2 -1.07 -19.02 -22.46
N TRP A 3 -1.95 -19.40 -21.52
CA TRP A 3 -3.35 -18.95 -21.48
C TRP A 3 -3.48 -17.44 -21.34
N LYS A 4 -2.49 -16.77 -20.71
CA LYS A 4 -2.41 -15.31 -20.61
C LYS A 4 -2.23 -14.70 -22.00
N LYS A 5 -1.28 -15.23 -22.77
CA LYS A 5 -1.02 -14.79 -24.15
C LYS A 5 -2.18 -15.07 -25.11
N ARG A 6 -2.99 -16.11 -24.85
CA ARG A 6 -4.11 -16.47 -25.72
C ARG A 6 -5.42 -15.73 -25.44
N TYR A 7 -5.69 -15.36 -24.17
CA TYR A 7 -6.98 -14.81 -23.78
C TYR A 7 -6.91 -13.45 -23.05
N GLY A 8 -5.72 -12.96 -22.68
CA GLY A 8 -5.57 -11.68 -21.99
C GLY A 8 -6.19 -11.60 -20.59
N LEU A 9 -6.61 -12.74 -20.02
CA LEU A 9 -7.32 -12.80 -18.75
C LEU A 9 -6.35 -12.75 -17.55
N ARG A 10 -6.82 -12.16 -16.45
CA ARG A 10 -6.17 -12.31 -15.13
C ARG A 10 -6.37 -13.75 -14.65
N THR A 11 -5.29 -14.36 -14.17
CA THR A 11 -5.34 -15.70 -13.58
C THR A 11 -4.93 -15.64 -12.11
N PRO A 12 -5.20 -16.68 -11.29
CA PRO A 12 -4.79 -16.70 -9.88
C PRO A 12 -3.30 -16.46 -9.67
N ILE A 13 -2.46 -16.72 -10.69
CA ILE A 13 -1.02 -16.42 -10.62
C ILE A 13 -0.76 -14.94 -10.36
N ASN A 14 -1.58 -14.03 -10.90
CA ASN A 14 -1.43 -12.59 -10.70
C ASN A 14 -1.57 -12.19 -9.22
N THR A 15 -2.36 -12.95 -8.47
CA THR A 15 -2.55 -12.77 -7.03
C THR A 15 -1.38 -13.36 -6.25
N VAL A 16 -0.98 -14.60 -6.56
CA VAL A 16 0.07 -15.32 -5.80
C VAL A 16 1.46 -14.72 -6.01
N VAL A 17 1.82 -14.31 -7.22
CA VAL A 17 3.16 -13.75 -7.49
C VAL A 17 3.46 -12.48 -6.69
N ARG A 18 2.42 -11.75 -6.24
CA ARG A 18 2.56 -10.55 -5.41
C ARG A 18 3.02 -10.88 -3.99
N GLY A 19 2.75 -12.09 -3.50
CA GLY A 19 3.20 -12.57 -2.19
C GLY A 19 4.63 -13.10 -2.19
N LEU A 20 5.25 -13.29 -3.36
CA LEU A 20 6.63 -13.77 -3.44
C LEU A 20 7.58 -12.75 -2.81
N ASN A 21 8.36 -13.20 -1.84
CA ASN A 21 9.33 -12.38 -1.11
C ASN A 21 10.73 -13.03 -1.15
N PRO A 22 11.36 -13.16 -2.33
CA PRO A 22 12.65 -13.84 -2.48
C PRO A 22 13.76 -13.13 -1.70
N GLY A 23 13.66 -11.80 -1.53
CA GLY A 23 14.58 -11.00 -0.73
C GLY A 23 14.36 -11.11 0.78
N ARG A 24 13.36 -11.87 1.23
CA ARG A 24 13.00 -12.04 2.66
C ARG A 24 12.87 -10.71 3.40
N ALA A 25 12.28 -9.72 2.74
CA ALA A 25 12.02 -8.42 3.35
C ALA A 25 11.16 -8.60 4.61
N PRO A 26 11.51 -7.99 5.74
CA PRO A 26 10.76 -8.13 7.00
C PRO A 26 9.41 -7.39 6.97
N PHE A 27 9.21 -6.50 5.99
CA PHE A 27 8.03 -5.66 5.85
C PHE A 27 7.55 -5.66 4.40
N GLY A 28 6.23 -5.60 4.20
CA GLY A 28 5.63 -5.59 2.86
C GLY A 28 4.27 -4.89 2.81
N VAL A 29 3.91 -4.46 1.60
CA VAL A 29 2.58 -3.90 1.28
C VAL A 29 1.98 -4.62 0.08
N ARG A 30 0.65 -4.77 0.09
CA ARG A 30 -0.12 -5.46 -0.95
C ARG A 30 -1.34 -4.63 -1.35
N GLY A 31 -1.32 -4.16 -2.59
CA GLY A 31 -2.49 -3.60 -3.25
C GLY A 31 -3.37 -4.67 -3.89
N SER A 32 -4.67 -4.57 -3.64
CA SER A 32 -5.70 -5.39 -4.29
C SER A 32 -6.70 -4.52 -5.07
N PHE A 33 -7.32 -5.10 -6.10
CA PHE A 33 -8.18 -4.34 -7.02
C PHE A 33 -9.62 -4.16 -6.50
N HIS A 34 -10.21 -5.21 -5.92
CA HIS A 34 -11.60 -5.21 -5.47
C HIS A 34 -11.72 -5.08 -3.94
N PRO A 35 -12.73 -4.34 -3.44
CA PRO A 35 -13.11 -4.41 -2.03
C PRO A 35 -13.37 -5.87 -1.63
N GLY A 36 -12.77 -6.31 -0.52
CA GLY A 36 -12.85 -7.68 0.00
C GLY A 36 -11.65 -8.55 -0.37
N PHE A 37 -10.89 -8.18 -1.40
CA PHE A 37 -9.68 -8.93 -1.74
C PHE A 37 -8.54 -8.64 -0.77
N GLN A 38 -8.53 -7.50 -0.10
CA GLN A 38 -7.51 -7.23 0.92
C GLN A 38 -7.49 -8.25 2.06
N GLU A 39 -8.66 -8.76 2.47
CA GLU A 39 -8.79 -9.82 3.48
C GLU A 39 -8.29 -11.15 2.93
N LEU A 40 -8.73 -11.54 1.73
CA LEU A 40 -8.26 -12.75 1.06
C LEU A 40 -6.73 -12.74 0.89
N HIS A 41 -6.15 -11.62 0.46
CA HIS A 41 -4.70 -11.47 0.32
C HIS A 41 -4.00 -11.63 1.67
N ALA A 42 -4.55 -11.07 2.74
CA ALA A 42 -3.96 -11.21 4.06
C ALA A 42 -4.05 -12.65 4.61
N HIS A 43 -5.14 -13.38 4.33
CA HIS A 43 -5.22 -14.82 4.60
C HIS A 43 -4.24 -15.65 3.76
N ILE A 44 -3.99 -15.26 2.52
CA ILE A 44 -2.96 -15.91 1.70
C ILE A 44 -1.60 -15.72 2.37
N GLU A 45 -1.25 -14.49 2.76
CA GLU A 45 0.01 -14.18 3.46
C GLU A 45 0.13 -14.95 4.80
N GLU A 46 -0.96 -15.20 5.51
CA GLU A 46 -0.96 -16.07 6.70
C GLU A 46 -0.57 -17.52 6.37
N LYS A 47 -0.98 -18.03 5.20
CA LYS A 47 -0.71 -19.43 4.82
C LYS A 47 0.62 -19.63 4.09
N ILE A 48 1.07 -18.65 3.32
CA ILE A 48 2.27 -18.78 2.46
C ILE A 48 3.43 -17.89 2.90
N GLY A 49 3.17 -16.89 3.74
CA GLY A 49 4.16 -15.96 4.23
C GLY A 49 5.10 -16.64 5.21
N THR A 50 6.22 -15.97 5.47
CA THR A 50 7.09 -16.33 6.58
C THR A 50 6.64 -15.57 7.82
N ASP A 51 6.60 -16.21 8.98
CA ASP A 51 6.18 -15.60 10.26
C ASP A 51 6.91 -14.29 10.61
N LYS A 52 8.10 -14.07 10.04
CA LYS A 52 8.93 -12.88 10.25
C LYS A 52 8.60 -11.71 9.33
N CYS A 53 7.70 -11.89 8.36
CA CYS A 53 7.34 -10.85 7.40
C CYS A 53 6.02 -10.22 7.83
N SER A 54 6.05 -8.94 8.18
CA SER A 54 4.83 -8.20 8.39
C SER A 54 4.32 -7.57 7.10
N VAL A 55 3.07 -7.86 6.76
CA VAL A 55 2.44 -7.40 5.52
C VAL A 55 1.18 -6.61 5.82
N VAL A 56 1.02 -5.49 5.12
CA VAL A 56 -0.20 -4.67 5.11
C VAL A 56 -0.90 -4.86 3.76
N SER A 57 -2.17 -5.26 3.79
CA SER A 57 -3.01 -5.47 2.62
C SER A 57 -4.16 -4.46 2.59
N PHE A 58 -4.35 -3.80 1.46
CA PHE A 58 -5.40 -2.79 1.26
C PHE A 58 -5.94 -2.81 -0.16
N LYS A 59 -7.05 -2.10 -0.39
CA LYS A 59 -7.53 -1.84 -1.75
C LYS A 59 -6.70 -0.71 -2.34
N GLY A 60 -5.89 -1.07 -3.33
CA GLY A 60 -4.99 -0.15 -3.99
C GLY A 60 -5.62 0.57 -5.18
N VAL A 61 -5.03 1.69 -5.58
CA VAL A 61 -5.42 2.42 -6.80
C VAL A 61 -5.20 1.50 -8.00
N SER A 62 -6.25 1.20 -8.76
CA SER A 62 -6.20 0.27 -9.90
C SER A 62 -5.60 -1.12 -9.58
N GLY A 63 -5.59 -1.50 -8.31
CA GLY A 63 -5.01 -2.76 -7.83
C GLY A 63 -3.49 -2.76 -7.70
N GLU A 64 -2.85 -1.59 -7.75
CA GLU A 64 -1.43 -1.36 -7.47
C GLU A 64 -1.19 -1.22 -5.96
N SER A 65 0.06 -1.39 -5.51
CA SER A 65 0.45 -1.18 -4.10
C SER A 65 0.57 0.32 -3.77
N GLU A 66 -0.47 1.07 -4.13
CA GLU A 66 -0.60 2.51 -3.95
C GLU A 66 -1.90 2.78 -3.18
N TYR A 67 -1.79 3.45 -2.03
CA TYR A 67 -2.94 3.73 -1.17
C TYR A 67 -3.72 4.92 -1.71
N ASN A 68 -5.06 4.84 -1.72
CA ASN A 68 -5.92 5.95 -2.12
C ASN A 68 -6.27 6.82 -0.90
N PRO A 69 -5.75 8.06 -0.78
CA PRO A 69 -6.01 8.94 0.35
C PRO A 69 -7.45 9.46 0.42
N LYS A 70 -8.21 9.41 -0.69
CA LYS A 70 -9.56 9.98 -0.80
C LYS A 70 -10.68 9.05 -0.33
N VAL A 71 -10.35 7.83 0.09
CA VAL A 71 -11.35 6.79 0.36
C VAL A 71 -11.05 6.11 1.70
N SER A 72 -12.06 6.07 2.56
CA SER A 72 -12.04 5.27 3.78
C SER A 72 -12.13 3.77 3.43
N GLN A 73 -11.29 2.95 4.05
CA GLN A 73 -11.23 1.52 3.78
C GLN A 73 -10.69 0.73 4.97
N THR A 74 -11.04 -0.56 5.00
CA THR A 74 -10.42 -1.51 5.93
C THR A 74 -9.10 -2.00 5.37
N VAL A 75 -8.04 -1.82 6.15
CA VAL A 75 -6.70 -2.33 5.93
C VAL A 75 -6.49 -3.57 6.79
N TRP A 76 -5.82 -4.58 6.25
CA TRP A 76 -5.51 -5.82 6.95
C TRP A 76 -4.02 -5.95 7.18
N THR A 77 -3.63 -6.48 8.34
CA THR A 77 -2.24 -6.75 8.67
C THR A 77 -2.06 -8.20 9.04
N HIS A 78 -1.00 -8.82 8.52
CA HIS A 78 -0.50 -10.10 8.97
C HIS A 78 0.91 -9.91 9.55
N ASP A 79 1.15 -10.48 10.73
CA ASP A 79 2.45 -10.57 11.39
C ASP A 79 2.47 -11.76 12.37
N GLU A 80 3.49 -11.85 13.21
CA GLU A 80 3.65 -12.91 14.22
C GLU A 80 2.49 -13.02 15.22
N HIS A 81 1.66 -11.98 15.35
CA HIS A 81 0.45 -11.99 16.19
C HIS A 81 -0.82 -12.36 15.40
N GLY A 82 -0.68 -12.76 14.15
CA GLY A 82 -1.77 -13.18 13.27
C GLY A 82 -2.45 -12.03 12.52
N LEU A 83 -3.61 -12.35 11.96
CA LEU A 83 -4.37 -11.45 11.11
C LEU A 83 -5.18 -10.43 11.93
N ARG A 84 -5.08 -9.14 11.58
CA ARG A 84 -5.83 -8.04 12.21
C ARG A 84 -6.40 -7.09 11.16
N SER A 85 -7.56 -6.52 11.43
CA SER A 85 -8.21 -5.52 10.58
C SER A 85 -8.21 -4.14 11.25
N HIS A 86 -8.07 -3.10 10.43
CA HIS A 86 -7.96 -1.70 10.85
C HIS A 86 -8.80 -0.85 9.92
N TYR A 87 -9.79 -0.13 10.44
CA TYR A 87 -10.57 0.80 9.63
C TYR A 87 -9.87 2.14 9.56
N TRP A 88 -9.48 2.56 8.35
CA TRP A 88 -8.84 3.84 8.11
C TRP A 88 -9.83 4.78 7.44
N VAL A 89 -9.96 5.99 7.98
CA VAL A 89 -10.68 7.08 7.33
C VAL A 89 -9.84 7.66 6.20
N GLU A 90 -10.51 8.31 5.24
CA GLU A 90 -9.82 9.13 4.23
C GLU A 90 -8.91 10.17 4.93
N SER A 91 -7.82 10.54 4.26
CA SER A 91 -6.77 11.39 4.82
C SER A 91 -6.26 12.41 3.80
N PHE A 92 -7.12 12.83 2.87
CA PHE A 92 -6.72 13.77 1.83
C PHE A 92 -6.50 15.17 2.43
N ASN A 93 -5.29 15.71 2.26
CA ASN A 93 -4.91 17.04 2.71
C ASN A 93 -4.68 17.98 1.51
N PRO A 94 -5.59 18.93 1.24
CA PRO A 94 -5.44 19.88 0.13
C PRO A 94 -4.28 20.88 0.35
N SER A 95 -3.83 21.06 1.58
CA SER A 95 -2.75 21.99 1.96
C SER A 95 -1.41 21.27 2.17
N ILE A 96 -1.25 20.05 1.63
CA ILE A 96 0.00 19.30 1.74
C ILE A 96 1.14 20.05 1.03
N VAL A 97 2.34 20.02 1.62
CA VAL A 97 3.54 20.55 0.97
C VAL A 97 3.86 19.77 -0.30
N THR A 98 4.28 20.46 -1.35
CA THR A 98 4.69 19.86 -2.63
C THR A 98 6.14 20.19 -2.94
N PRO A 99 6.90 19.29 -3.59
CA PRO A 99 8.28 19.55 -3.94
C PRO A 99 8.36 20.57 -5.08
N LYS A 100 9.39 21.43 -5.06
CA LYS A 100 9.62 22.43 -6.13
C LYS A 100 9.91 21.80 -7.49
N LYS A 101 10.51 20.59 -7.50
CA LYS A 101 10.81 19.83 -8.70
C LYS A 101 10.43 18.37 -8.48
N CYS A 102 9.41 17.90 -9.18
CA CYS A 102 9.07 16.48 -9.21
C CYS A 102 9.96 15.75 -10.24
N PRO A 103 10.66 14.66 -9.88
CA PRO A 103 11.47 13.88 -10.81
C PRO A 103 10.68 13.25 -11.96
N LEU A 104 9.38 13.04 -11.78
CA LEU A 104 8.48 12.49 -12.77
C LEU A 104 7.73 13.56 -13.58
N GLU A 105 8.09 14.84 -13.38
CA GLU A 105 7.50 15.97 -14.12
C GLU A 105 5.96 16.04 -13.99
N THR A 106 5.44 15.66 -12.83
CA THR A 106 4.00 15.75 -12.52
C THR A 106 3.49 17.18 -12.78
N PRO A 107 2.38 17.35 -13.53
CA PRO A 107 1.77 18.66 -13.78
C PRO A 107 1.44 19.39 -12.49
N GLU A 108 1.54 20.72 -12.49
CA GLU A 108 1.32 21.56 -11.29
C GLU A 108 -0.06 21.31 -10.65
N ASP A 109 -1.11 21.19 -11.47
CA ASP A 109 -2.48 20.91 -11.03
C ASP A 109 -2.62 19.54 -10.33
N ASP A 110 -1.73 18.58 -10.60
CA ASP A 110 -1.73 17.24 -10.04
C ASP A 110 -0.78 17.08 -8.84
N MET A 111 0.04 18.08 -8.53
CA MET A 111 1.08 17.99 -7.50
C MET A 111 0.52 17.69 -6.11
N VAL A 112 -0.60 18.33 -5.75
CA VAL A 112 -1.28 18.09 -4.46
C VAL A 112 -1.81 16.67 -4.38
N LEU A 113 -2.41 16.18 -5.48
CA LEU A 113 -2.92 14.80 -5.54
C LEU A 113 -1.77 13.80 -5.42
N MET A 114 -0.71 13.98 -6.19
CA MET A 114 0.50 13.15 -6.15
C MET A 114 1.10 13.11 -4.75
N ALA A 115 1.29 14.27 -4.10
CA ALA A 115 1.85 14.35 -2.75
C ALA A 115 1.02 13.54 -1.73
N ASN A 116 -0.31 13.64 -1.80
CA ASN A 116 -1.19 12.87 -0.94
C ASN A 116 -1.07 11.35 -1.17
N HIS A 117 -0.96 10.92 -2.42
CA HIS A 117 -0.78 9.50 -2.75
C HIS A 117 0.58 8.97 -2.28
N VAL A 118 1.65 9.77 -2.41
CA VAL A 118 2.98 9.42 -1.90
C VAL A 118 2.95 9.29 -0.37
N VAL A 119 2.43 10.28 0.34
CA VAL A 119 2.39 10.26 1.81
C VAL A 119 1.51 9.12 2.33
N ALA A 120 0.31 8.92 1.77
CA ALA A 120 -0.56 7.85 2.23
C ALA A 120 0.01 6.44 1.95
N SER A 121 0.69 6.27 0.82
CA SER A 121 1.38 5.01 0.52
C SER A 121 2.58 4.78 1.45
N LEU A 122 3.33 5.85 1.77
CA LEU A 122 4.41 5.80 2.75
C LEU A 122 3.90 5.48 4.15
N SER A 123 2.77 6.05 4.57
CA SER A 123 2.08 5.70 5.83
C SER A 123 1.74 4.21 5.87
N ALA A 124 1.22 3.63 4.77
CA ALA A 124 0.92 2.20 4.71
C ALA A 124 2.17 1.32 4.86
N VAL A 125 3.29 1.73 4.25
CA VAL A 125 4.59 1.06 4.42
C VAL A 125 5.08 1.18 5.87
N LEU A 126 5.09 2.37 6.44
CA LEU A 126 5.55 2.60 7.81
C LEU A 126 4.67 1.89 8.84
N PHE A 127 3.37 1.81 8.60
CA PHE A 127 2.43 1.08 9.45
C PHE A 127 2.76 -0.42 9.53
N SER A 128 3.28 -1.02 8.46
CA SER A 128 3.73 -2.43 8.49
C SER A 128 4.80 -2.69 9.55
N LYS A 129 5.58 -1.65 9.90
CA LYS A 129 6.62 -1.67 10.92
C LYS A 129 6.13 -1.15 12.27
N LEU A 130 5.48 0.02 12.27
CA LEU A 130 5.17 0.79 13.48
C LEU A 130 3.90 0.33 14.18
N LYS A 131 2.97 -0.31 13.47
CA LYS A 131 1.70 -0.86 14.01
C LYS A 131 0.74 0.16 14.62
N ASP A 132 1.08 1.44 14.56
CA ASP A 132 0.24 2.55 14.98
C ASP A 132 0.07 3.51 13.81
N LYS A 133 -1.19 3.78 13.44
CA LYS A 133 -1.53 4.61 12.28
C LYS A 133 -1.10 6.05 12.49
N HIS A 134 -1.33 6.58 13.69
CA HIS A 134 -1.01 7.97 13.98
C HIS A 134 0.49 8.25 13.86
N THR A 135 1.31 7.38 14.46
CA THR A 135 2.76 7.46 14.40
C THR A 135 3.26 7.26 12.96
N ALA A 136 2.67 6.33 12.21
CA ALA A 136 3.03 6.10 10.80
C ALA A 136 2.72 7.32 9.91
N ASP A 137 1.60 8.01 10.13
CA ASP A 137 1.26 9.22 9.40
C ASP A 137 2.19 10.38 9.71
N GLN A 138 2.51 10.58 10.99
CA GLN A 138 3.43 11.63 11.42
C GLN A 138 4.80 11.42 10.79
N GLU A 139 5.32 10.19 10.80
CA GLU A 139 6.62 9.88 10.22
C GLU A 139 6.60 9.96 8.68
N ALA A 140 5.52 9.53 8.03
CA ALA A 140 5.37 9.67 6.58
C ALA A 140 5.38 11.16 6.17
N TYR A 141 4.62 11.99 6.88
CA TYR A 141 4.57 13.42 6.63
C TYR A 141 5.91 14.10 6.92
N ARG A 142 6.62 13.68 7.97
CA ARG A 142 7.97 14.19 8.30
C ARG A 142 8.96 13.91 7.17
N LEU A 143 9.04 12.66 6.71
CA LEU A 143 9.92 12.24 5.62
C LEU A 143 9.59 12.98 4.31
N TRP A 144 8.30 13.15 4.01
CA TRP A 144 7.86 13.91 2.84
C TRP A 144 8.20 15.39 2.92
N SER A 145 8.02 16.01 4.08
CA SER A 145 8.35 17.42 4.30
C SER A 145 9.85 17.66 4.19
N GLU A 146 10.66 16.73 4.69
CA GLU A 146 12.12 16.73 4.53
C GLU A 146 12.54 16.63 3.06
N TYR A 147 11.86 15.79 2.28
CA TYR A 147 12.09 15.70 0.83
C TYR A 147 11.69 16.97 0.07
N CYS A 148 10.62 17.66 0.51
CA CYS A 148 10.15 18.88 -0.14
C CYS A 148 10.97 20.14 0.19
N SER A 149 11.78 20.09 1.26
CA SER A 149 12.59 21.21 1.75
C SER A 149 13.77 21.49 0.81
#